data_AF-A0A915YSL5-F1
#
_entry.id   AF-A0A915YSL5-F1
#
_cell.length_a   1.000
_cell.length_b   1.000
_cell.length_c   1.000
_cell.angle_alpha   90.00
_cell.angle_beta   90.00
_cell.angle_gamma   90.00
#
_symmetry.space_group_name_H-M   'P 1'
#
loop_
_entity.id
_entity.type
_entity.pdbx_description
1 polymer ?
#
loop_
_entity_poly.entity_id
_entity_poly.type
_entity_poly.pdbx_seq_one_letter_code
_entity_poly.pdbx_strand_id
1 'polypeptide(L)'
;MFLSICTANISSIYPVQKGGFALTLINKEICLVQILAIYYRTSTGNNHSYTEEPINEVNLITYVSTKVFRNLQNNLFYSKCEEGYEYFCHLTSKRILYYLGYQVEKSCTDMYSLQSNAYQIYQTLSNDSILSCILRCLNQKGKNK
;
A
#
# COMPACT_ATOMS: atom_id res chain seq x y z
N MET A 1 -19.98 -5.87 11.59
CA MET A 1 -18.62 -5.35 11.85
C MET A 1 -18.18 -4.60 10.60
N PHE A 2 -18.37 -3.27 10.57
CA PHE A 2 -17.96 -2.47 9.42
C PHE A 2 -16.43 -2.34 9.46
N LEU A 3 -15.73 -2.97 8.50
CA LEU A 3 -14.33 -2.65 8.25
C LEU A 3 -14.27 -1.14 8.00
N SER A 4 -13.52 -0.40 8.82
CA SER A 4 -13.12 0.95 8.48
C SER A 4 -12.12 0.84 7.33
N ILE A 5 -12.62 0.72 6.10
CA ILE A 5 -11.85 0.62 4.84
C ILE A 5 -11.01 1.89 4.59
N CYS A 6 -11.11 2.90 5.47
CA CYS A 6 -10.48 4.21 5.29
C CYS A 6 -9.04 4.32 5.82
N THR A 7 -8.54 3.34 6.57
CA THR A 7 -7.19 3.38 7.17
C THR A 7 -6.57 1.99 7.17
N ALA A 8 -5.35 1.86 6.64
CA ALA A 8 -4.56 0.64 6.75
C ALA A 8 -4.43 0.19 8.21
N ASN A 9 -4.24 -1.11 8.42
CA ASN A 9 -4.06 -1.78 9.73
C ASN A 9 -2.75 -1.42 10.48
N ILE A 10 -2.16 -0.26 10.20
CA ILE A 10 -0.92 0.21 10.82
C ILE A 10 -1.20 0.57 12.28
N SER A 11 -0.49 -0.10 13.17
CA SER A 11 -0.65 -0.03 14.63
C SER A 11 0.66 -0.40 15.31
N SER A 12 0.72 -0.35 16.65
CA SER A 12 1.85 -0.90 17.42
C SER A 12 2.06 -2.41 17.20
N ILE A 13 1.02 -3.15 16.80
CA ILE A 13 1.10 -4.58 16.50
C ILE A 13 1.62 -4.81 15.07
N TYR A 14 1.27 -3.91 14.14
CA TYR A 14 1.64 -3.99 12.73
C TYR A 14 2.29 -2.69 12.27
N PRO A 15 3.52 -2.41 12.72
CA PRO A 15 4.18 -1.16 12.41
C PRO A 15 4.67 -1.16 10.96
N VAL A 16 4.47 -0.04 10.25
CA VAL A 16 5.00 0.10 8.89
C VAL A 16 6.51 0.31 8.95
N GLN A 17 7.24 -0.36 8.08
CA GLN A 17 8.70 -0.30 8.03
C GLN A 17 9.18 -0.49 6.59
N LYS A 18 10.41 -0.03 6.35
CA LYS A 18 11.12 -0.23 5.08
C LYS A 18 11.25 -1.71 4.76
N GLY A 19 11.14 -2.05 3.48
CA GLY A 19 11.15 -3.41 2.96
C GLY A 19 9.82 -4.15 3.11
N GLY A 20 8.93 -3.69 4.00
CA GLY A 20 7.58 -4.24 4.16
C GLY A 20 6.69 -4.00 2.94
N PHE A 21 5.63 -4.80 2.83
CA PHE A 21 4.71 -4.80 1.71
C PHE A 21 3.32 -4.32 2.10
N ALA A 22 2.61 -3.74 1.14
CA ALA A 22 1.24 -3.28 1.31
C ALA A 22 0.42 -3.42 0.03
N LEU A 23 -0.90 -3.49 0.19
CA LEU A 23 -1.87 -3.32 -0.88
C LEU A 23 -2.29 -1.85 -0.96
N THR A 24 -2.25 -1.28 -2.15
CA THR A 24 -2.53 0.14 -2.42
C THR A 24 -3.44 0.31 -3.62
N LEU A 25 -4.09 1.47 -3.73
CA LEU A 25 -4.83 1.86 -4.93
C LEU A 25 -4.02 2.82 -5.81
N ILE A 26 -3.64 2.36 -7.00
CA ILE A 26 -2.92 3.13 -8.04
C ILE A 26 -3.71 3.03 -9.35
N ASN A 27 -4.02 4.17 -9.99
CA ASN A 27 -4.77 4.20 -11.26
C ASN A 27 -6.06 3.36 -11.29
N LYS A 28 -6.77 3.29 -10.16
CA LYS A 28 -7.98 2.50 -9.92
C LYS A 28 -7.78 0.98 -9.82
N GLU A 29 -6.54 0.52 -9.79
CA GLU A 29 -6.17 -0.88 -9.61
C GLU A 29 -5.58 -1.11 -8.21
N ILE A 30 -5.83 -2.30 -7.65
CA ILE A 30 -5.17 -2.74 -6.42
C ILE A 30 -3.80 -3.28 -6.79
N CYS A 31 -2.74 -2.64 -6.33
CA CYS A 31 -1.37 -3.05 -6.56
C CYS A 31 -0.71 -3.51 -5.26
N LEU A 32 0.25 -4.42 -5.38
CA LEU A 32 1.20 -4.73 -4.33
C LEU A 32 2.35 -3.70 -4.40
N VAL A 33 2.77 -3.17 -3.25
CA VAL A 33 3.92 -2.28 -3.17
C VAL A 33 4.89 -2.72 -2.09
N GLN A 34 6.18 -2.49 -2.34
CA GLN A 34 7.22 -2.57 -1.32
C GLN A 34 7.58 -1.16 -0.84
N ILE A 35 7.62 -0.95 0.47
CA ILE A 35 8.01 0.31 1.09
C ILE A 35 9.52 0.48 1.00
N LEU A 36 9.98 1.57 0.39
CA LEU A 36 11.41 1.89 0.24
C LEU A 36 11.87 2.99 1.20
N ALA A 37 10.97 3.93 1.50
CA ALA A 37 11.24 5.04 2.42
C ALA A 37 9.93 5.54 3.02
N ILE A 38 9.98 5.96 4.28
CA ILE A 38 8.82 6.47 5.02
C ILE A 38 9.10 7.92 5.41
N TYR A 39 8.13 8.80 5.16
CA TYR A 39 8.21 10.20 5.51
C TYR A 39 7.07 10.57 6.46
N TYR A 40 7.42 11.20 7.58
CA TYR A 40 6.48 11.61 8.60
C TYR A 40 6.53 13.11 8.84
N ARG A 41 5.44 13.65 9.39
CA ARG A 41 5.39 15.07 9.76
C ARG A 41 6.02 15.25 11.14
N THR A 42 6.94 16.18 11.27
CA THR A 42 7.49 16.56 12.58
C THR A 42 6.48 17.40 13.36
N SER A 43 6.54 17.34 14.69
CA SER A 43 5.67 18.13 15.59
C SER A 43 5.90 19.64 15.46
N THR A 44 7.01 20.07 14.86
CA THR A 44 7.37 21.46 14.61
C THR A 44 7.38 21.76 13.10
N GLY A 45 6.30 22.37 12.59
CA GLY A 45 6.21 22.93 11.24
C GLY A 45 5.56 22.05 10.14
N ASN A 46 5.69 22.49 8.88
CA ASN A 46 5.21 21.78 7.68
C ASN A 46 6.28 20.84 7.07
N ASN A 47 7.33 20.52 7.80
CA ASN A 47 8.44 19.75 7.29
C ASN A 47 8.14 18.24 7.33
N HIS A 48 8.60 17.53 6.31
CA HIS A 48 8.54 16.08 6.22
C HIS A 48 9.94 15.53 6.49
N SER A 49 10.05 14.60 7.44
CA SER A 49 11.32 13.95 7.77
C SER A 49 11.30 12.49 7.34
N TYR A 50 12.45 12.03 6.88
CA TYR A 50 12.69 10.62 6.59
C TYR A 50 12.90 9.84 7.89
N THR A 51 12.49 8.57 7.92
CA THR A 51 12.81 7.65 9.01
C THR A 51 13.14 6.25 8.50
N GLU A 52 14.08 5.60 9.17
CA GLU A 52 14.29 4.14 9.11
C GLU A 52 13.51 3.41 10.22
N GLU A 53 13.12 4.14 11.28
CA GLU A 53 12.37 3.58 12.40
C GLU A 53 10.94 3.23 11.99
N PRO A 54 10.37 2.12 12.51
CA PRO A 54 9.00 1.77 12.24
C PRO A 54 8.00 2.84 12.73
N ILE A 55 6.93 3.04 11.97
CA ILE A 55 5.82 3.93 12.36
C ILE A 55 4.59 3.11 12.73
N ASN A 56 4.06 3.37 13.93
CA ASN A 56 2.97 2.62 14.52
C ASN A 56 1.60 3.28 14.29
N GLU A 57 1.57 4.47 13.67
CA GLU A 57 0.34 5.24 13.46
C GLU A 57 0.27 5.76 12.03
N VAL A 58 -0.77 5.34 11.29
CA VAL A 58 -0.98 5.73 9.90
C VAL A 58 -1.06 7.24 9.70
N ASN A 59 -1.56 7.99 10.69
CA ASN A 59 -1.74 9.43 10.62
C ASN A 59 -0.43 10.22 10.71
N LEU A 60 0.64 9.61 11.23
CA LEU A 60 1.97 10.24 11.27
C LEU A 60 2.66 10.18 9.90
N ILE A 61 2.31 9.19 9.09
CA ILE A 61 2.85 9.00 7.74
C ILE A 61 2.27 10.08 6.82
N THR A 62 3.14 10.92 6.27
CA THR A 62 2.75 11.86 5.22
C THR A 62 2.72 11.16 3.86
N TYR A 63 3.82 10.51 3.49
CA TYR A 63 3.90 9.68 2.30
C TYR A 63 4.99 8.61 2.45
N VAL A 64 4.89 7.58 1.62
CA VAL A 64 5.88 6.52 1.48
C VAL A 64 6.38 6.49 0.04
N SER A 65 7.66 6.22 -0.15
CA SER A 65 8.21 5.89 -1.48
C SER A 65 8.14 4.40 -1.67
N THR A 66 7.72 3.95 -2.85
CA THR A 66 7.43 2.54 -3.08
C THR A 66 7.90 2.04 -4.43
N LYS A 67 8.25 0.76 -4.49
CA LYS A 67 8.32 -0.03 -5.72
C LYS A 67 6.97 -0.70 -5.94
N VAL A 68 6.44 -0.65 -7.15
CA VAL A 68 5.10 -1.15 -7.48
C VAL A 68 5.19 -2.48 -8.21
N PHE A 69 4.32 -3.41 -7.82
CA PHE A 69 4.11 -4.69 -8.46
C PHE A 69 2.63 -4.78 -8.88
N ARG A 70 2.39 -4.94 -10.18
CA ARG A 70 1.03 -5.09 -10.73
C ARG A 70 0.62 -6.54 -10.73
N ASN A 71 -0.67 -6.81 -10.56
CA ASN A 71 -1.17 -8.17 -10.64
C ASN A 71 -0.98 -8.68 -12.07
N LEU A 72 -0.27 -9.80 -12.22
CA LEU A 72 -0.10 -10.46 -13.51
C LEU A 72 -1.25 -11.46 -13.73
N GLN A 73 -1.44 -12.35 -12.75
CA GLN A 73 -2.51 -13.33 -12.73
C GLN A 73 -2.71 -13.86 -11.31
N ASN A 74 -3.97 -14.04 -10.89
CA ASN A 74 -4.33 -14.61 -9.59
C ASN A 74 -3.61 -13.92 -8.42
N ASN A 75 -2.72 -14.63 -7.74
CA ASN A 75 -1.95 -14.15 -6.59
C ASN A 75 -0.54 -13.67 -6.95
N LEU A 76 -0.16 -13.66 -8.24
CA LEU A 76 1.17 -13.28 -8.72
C LEU A 76 1.22 -11.81 -9.12
N PHE A 77 2.27 -11.14 -8.66
CA PHE A 77 2.54 -9.73 -8.89
C PHE A 77 3.94 -9.55 -9.48
N TYR A 78 4.06 -8.66 -10.46
CA TYR A 78 5.30 -8.41 -11.20
C TYR A 78 5.67 -6.93 -11.21
N SER A 79 6.95 -6.61 -11.02
CA SER A 79 7.39 -5.20 -10.95
C SER A 79 7.73 -4.55 -12.28
N LYS A 80 7.88 -5.31 -13.36
CA LYS A 80 8.24 -4.75 -14.67
C LYS A 80 7.03 -4.60 -15.58
N CYS A 81 7.01 -3.53 -16.37
CA CYS A 81 6.11 -3.40 -17.50
C CYS A 81 6.61 -4.21 -18.71
N GLU A 82 5.84 -4.21 -19.80
CA GLU A 82 6.17 -4.93 -21.05
C GLU A 82 7.53 -4.48 -21.62
N GLU A 83 7.87 -3.21 -21.46
CA GLU A 83 9.14 -2.62 -21.90
C GLU A 83 10.31 -2.88 -20.91
N GLY A 84 10.06 -3.57 -19.80
CA GLY A 84 11.09 -3.96 -18.82
C GLY A 84 11.41 -2.92 -17.74
N TYR A 85 10.72 -1.77 -17.72
CA TYR A 85 10.90 -0.74 -16.69
C TYR A 85 10.15 -1.06 -15.40
N GLU A 86 10.67 -0.52 -14.29
CA GLU A 86 10.05 -0.65 -12.97
C GLU A 86 9.31 0.62 -12.58
N TYR A 87 8.16 0.45 -11.93
CA TYR A 87 7.37 1.58 -11.44
C TYR A 87 7.72 1.92 -9.99
N PHE A 88 8.01 3.20 -9.76
CA PHE A 88 8.17 3.77 -8.42
C PHE A 88 7.17 4.91 -8.23
N CYS A 89 6.62 5.03 -7.02
CA CYS A 89 5.73 6.14 -6.72
C CYS A 89 5.76 6.55 -5.24
N HIS A 90 5.42 7.82 -5.01
CA HIS A 90 5.12 8.33 -3.69
C HIS A 90 3.61 8.20 -3.42
N LEU A 91 3.27 7.56 -2.30
CA LEU A 91 1.89 7.34 -1.90
C LEU A 91 1.63 8.03 -0.58
N THR A 92 0.56 8.81 -0.51
CA THR A 92 0.06 9.27 0.79
C THR A 92 -0.48 8.07 1.57
N SER A 93 -0.44 8.14 2.89
CA SER A 93 -0.95 7.08 3.77
C SER A 93 -2.40 6.67 3.47
N LYS A 94 -3.21 7.60 2.96
CA LYS A 94 -4.60 7.37 2.53
C LYS A 94 -4.75 6.41 1.35
N ARG A 95 -3.70 6.18 0.55
CA ARG A 95 -3.72 5.22 -0.56
C ARG A 95 -3.34 3.81 -0.14
N ILE A 96 -2.76 3.65 1.05
CA ILE A 96 -2.45 2.34 1.63
C ILE A 96 -3.75 1.76 2.17
N LEU A 97 -4.18 0.64 1.58
CA LEU A 97 -5.43 -0.03 1.94
C LEU A 97 -5.19 -1.07 3.04
N TYR A 98 -4.07 -1.79 2.94
CA TYR A 98 -3.72 -2.83 3.90
C TYR A 98 -2.21 -3.03 3.93
N TYR A 99 -1.63 -3.12 5.12
CA TYR A 99 -0.22 -3.41 5.33
C TYR A 99 -0.01 -4.91 5.64
N LEU A 100 0.79 -5.56 4.81
CA LEU A 100 1.08 -7.00 4.85
C LEU A 100 2.36 -7.34 5.61
N GLY A 101 3.19 -6.33 5.93
CA GLY A 101 4.52 -6.58 6.49
C GLY A 101 5.37 -7.39 5.53
N TYR A 102 6.02 -8.44 6.01
CA TYR A 102 6.87 -9.31 5.19
C TYR A 102 6.16 -10.59 4.73
N GLN A 103 4.83 -10.66 4.83
CA GLN A 103 4.03 -11.85 4.49
C GLN A 103 3.78 -11.98 2.98
N VAL A 104 4.84 -11.89 2.19
CA VAL A 104 4.82 -12.12 0.74
C VAL A 104 5.94 -13.06 0.36
N GLU A 105 5.66 -13.98 -0.57
CA GLU A 105 6.66 -14.95 -1.02
C GLU A 105 7.29 -14.47 -2.32
N LYS A 106 8.62 -14.52 -2.39
CA LYS A 106 9.31 -14.27 -3.65
C LYS A 106 9.18 -15.50 -4.54
N SER A 107 8.49 -15.37 -5.67
CA SER A 107 8.30 -16.47 -6.61
C SER A 107 9.52 -16.62 -7.54
N CYS A 108 9.99 -15.51 -8.10
CA CYS A 108 11.23 -15.44 -8.87
C CYS A 108 11.77 -14.00 -8.89
N THR A 109 12.74 -13.69 -9.74
CA THR A 109 13.23 -12.31 -9.91
C THR A 109 12.07 -11.39 -10.32
N ASP A 110 11.93 -10.25 -9.65
CA ASP A 110 10.88 -9.25 -9.91
C ASP A 110 9.43 -9.70 -9.68
N MET A 111 9.20 -10.91 -9.14
CA MET A 111 7.88 -11.48 -8.88
C MET A 111 7.65 -11.86 -7.42
N TYR A 112 6.47 -11.53 -6.93
CA TYR A 112 5.98 -11.94 -5.61
C TYR A 112 4.60 -12.59 -5.71
N SER A 113 4.35 -13.57 -4.85
CA SER A 113 3.06 -14.20 -4.65
C SER A 113 2.48 -13.86 -3.28
N LEU A 114 1.18 -13.56 -3.26
CA LEU A 114 0.41 -13.51 -2.02
C LEU A 114 -0.07 -14.92 -1.66
N GLN A 115 0.08 -15.30 -0.39
CA GLN A 115 -0.41 -16.59 0.11
C GLN A 115 -1.49 -16.41 1.17
N SER A 116 -2.34 -17.43 1.32
CA SER A 116 -3.25 -17.57 2.46
C SER A 116 -4.08 -16.29 2.70
N ASN A 117 -4.00 -15.74 3.91
CA ASN A 117 -4.75 -14.55 4.31
C ASN A 117 -4.42 -13.31 3.45
N ALA A 118 -3.16 -13.13 3.02
CA ALA A 118 -2.78 -11.99 2.19
C ALA A 118 -3.51 -12.02 0.83
N TYR A 119 -3.67 -13.21 0.24
CA TYR A 119 -4.41 -13.37 -1.01
C TYR A 119 -5.91 -13.18 -0.81
N GLN A 120 -6.49 -13.69 0.28
CA GLN A 120 -7.90 -13.47 0.61
C GLN A 120 -8.24 -11.99 0.80
N ILE A 121 -7.36 -11.23 1.45
CA ILE A 121 -7.50 -9.77 1.59
C ILE A 121 -7.45 -9.10 0.23
N TYR A 122 -6.49 -9.47 -0.63
CA TYR A 122 -6.42 -8.93 -1.99
C TYR A 122 -7.69 -9.22 -2.80
N GLN A 123 -8.21 -10.45 -2.77
CA GLN A 123 -9.46 -10.83 -3.43
C GLN A 123 -10.65 -10.01 -2.92
N THR A 124 -10.72 -9.81 -1.60
CA THR A 124 -11.77 -9.00 -0.97
C THR A 124 -11.71 -7.56 -1.45
N LEU A 125 -10.52 -6.94 -1.44
CA LEU A 125 -10.34 -5.55 -1.89
C LEU A 125 -10.59 -5.38 -3.40
N SER A 126 -10.32 -6.43 -4.18
CA SER A 126 -10.48 -6.42 -5.64
C SER A 126 -11.90 -6.79 -6.10
N ASN A 127 -12.80 -7.16 -5.17
CA ASN A 127 -14.21 -7.37 -5.50
C ASN A 127 -14.84 -6.06 -6.00
N ASP A 128 -15.57 -6.10 -7.12
CA ASP A 128 -16.11 -4.89 -7.78
C ASP A 128 -16.92 -3.97 -6.86
N SER A 129 -17.76 -4.56 -5.99
CA SER A 129 -18.57 -3.80 -5.03
C SER A 129 -17.71 -3.10 -3.98
N ILE A 130 -16.63 -3.75 -3.53
CA ILE A 130 -15.70 -3.18 -2.55
C ILE A 130 -14.79 -2.15 -3.22
N LEU A 131 -14.23 -2.47 -4.38
CA LEU A 131 -13.37 -1.57 -5.15
C LEU A 131 -14.10 -0.27 -5.52
N SER A 132 -15.35 -0.37 -5.96
CA SER A 132 -16.18 0.82 -6.24
C SER A 132 -16.41 1.68 -5.00
N CYS A 133 -16.62 1.06 -3.83
CA CYS A 133 -16.72 1.79 -2.57
C CYS A 133 -15.41 2.50 -2.21
N ILE A 134 -14.26 1.82 -2.32
CA ILE A 134 -12.92 2.38 -2.10
C ILE A 134 -12.70 3.61 -3.01
N LEU A 135 -12.99 3.46 -4.30
CA LEU A 135 -12.86 4.52 -5.30
C LEU A 135 -13.72 5.74 -4.94
N ARG A 136 -14.96 5.52 -4.53
CA ARG A 136 -15.87 6.60 -4.11
C ARG A 136 -15.33 7.33 -2.88
N CYS A 137 -14.88 6.59 -1.86
CA CYS A 137 -14.34 7.16 -0.62
C CYS A 137 -13.07 8.00 -0.87
N LEU A 138 -12.19 7.57 -1.78
CA LEU A 138 -10.97 8.31 -2.10
C LEU A 138 -11.23 9.54 -2.97
N ASN A 139 -12.17 9.47 -3.92
CA ASN A 139 -12.52 10.61 -4.79
C ASN A 139 -13.29 11.72 -4.06
N GLN A 140 -14.13 11.38 -3.08
CA GLN A 140 -14.85 12.38 -2.27
C GLN A 140 -13.89 13.28 -1.45
N LYS A 141 -12.74 12.77 -1.04
CA LYS A 141 -11.74 13.53 -0.26
C LYS A 141 -10.89 14.48 -1.11
N GLY A 142 -10.90 14.34 -2.44
CA GLY A 142 -10.19 15.24 -3.36
C GLY A 142 -10.92 16.56 -3.65
N LYS A 143 -12.22 16.64 -3.33
CA LYS A 143 -13.08 17.81 -3.61
C LYS A 143 -13.19 18.81 -2.45
N ASN A 144 -12.62 18.50 -1.27
CA ASN A 144 -12.68 19.34 -0.07
C ASN A 144 -11.34 20.06 0.20
N LYS A 145 -10.65 20.52 -0.85
CA LYS A 145 -9.45 21.36 -0.74
C LYS A 145 -9.70 22.68 -1.45
#